data_AF-A0A843SX49-F1
#
_entry.id   AF-A0A843SX49-F1
#
_cell.length_a   1.000
_cell.length_b   1.000
_cell.length_c   1.000
_cell.angle_alpha   90.00
_cell.angle_beta   90.00
_cell.angle_gamma   90.00
#
_symmetry.space_group_name_H-M   'P 1'
#
loop_
_entity.id
_entity.type
_entity.pdbx_description
1 polymer ?
#
loop_
_entity_poly.entity_id
_entity_poly.type
_entity_poly.pdbx_seq_one_letter_code
_entity_poly.pdbx_strand_id
1 'polypeptide(L)'
;MYAARPLVLKATGGEIWKNSAYFTQTLLKDYVEDFAPDWRLVWDARGHLREPHTGRTIGLGGLEVMKYVESWTNGKFEATPKSTIPAKLQTKGPHLRFGAALFIEKEGFDEILRDAGLEERYDLAIFSSKGLPIKAVFDVARPLHHCGIKILVAHDFDLAGFKIARTMRQGTRLTSGVPIIDIGLRLPDIEGLDSEPVDYSQQKDPRPYLRRCGATEEEAAFLVQTGDRRGWAGDRVELNAMTSEELIDWLERKLDEHGVGKVIPDREELSRAYQRAVFRKELESAAVKIASRLPKVDVPDDLPDRVKRYLDEYPEASWDEAVVEILADED
;
A
#
# COMPACT_ATOMS: atom_id res chain seq x y z
N MET A 1 -11.04 -3.74 -12.54
CA MET A 1 -12.40 -4.34 -12.48
C MET A 1 -13.49 -3.27 -12.48
N TYR A 2 -13.41 -2.23 -11.63
CA TYR A 2 -14.38 -1.13 -11.58
C TYR A 2 -14.46 -0.33 -12.89
N ALA A 3 -13.35 -0.04 -13.57
CA ALA A 3 -13.36 0.63 -14.87
C ALA A 3 -14.14 -0.12 -15.99
N ALA A 4 -14.20 -1.45 -15.93
CA ALA A 4 -14.94 -2.26 -16.91
C ALA A 4 -16.44 -2.37 -16.55
N ARG A 5 -16.81 -2.10 -15.29
CA ARG A 5 -18.18 -2.31 -14.78
C ARG A 5 -19.22 -1.50 -15.56
N PRO A 6 -19.05 -0.19 -15.84
CA PRO A 6 -20.03 0.58 -16.61
C PRO A 6 -20.24 0.00 -18.02
N LEU A 7 -19.15 -0.40 -18.69
CA LEU A 7 -19.20 -1.01 -20.03
C LEU A 7 -19.92 -2.36 -20.01
N VAL A 8 -19.64 -3.19 -19.00
CA VAL A 8 -20.29 -4.50 -18.85
C VAL A 8 -21.77 -4.34 -18.52
N LEU A 9 -22.12 -3.48 -17.56
CA LEU A 9 -23.52 -3.19 -17.22
C LEU A 9 -24.31 -2.68 -18.42
N LYS A 10 -23.71 -1.78 -19.21
CA LYS A 10 -24.30 -1.25 -20.45
C LYS A 10 -24.48 -2.34 -21.51
N ALA A 11 -23.49 -3.21 -21.68
CA ALA A 11 -23.53 -4.28 -22.68
C ALA A 11 -24.53 -5.40 -22.32
N THR A 12 -24.74 -5.67 -21.03
CA THR A 12 -25.54 -6.81 -20.57
C THR A 12 -26.86 -6.44 -19.90
N GLY A 13 -27.23 -5.15 -19.89
CA GLY A 13 -28.42 -4.66 -19.19
C GLY A 13 -28.43 -5.01 -17.69
N GLY A 14 -27.26 -5.17 -17.07
CA GLY A 14 -27.12 -5.58 -15.67
C GLY A 14 -27.30 -7.07 -15.34
N GLU A 15 -27.61 -7.95 -16.30
CA GLU A 15 -27.92 -9.36 -16.01
C GLU A 15 -26.75 -10.16 -15.42
N ILE A 16 -25.51 -9.88 -15.83
CA ILE A 16 -24.33 -10.65 -15.39
C ILE A 16 -23.60 -10.06 -14.19
N TRP A 17 -24.11 -8.97 -13.60
CA TRP A 17 -23.41 -8.20 -12.56
C TRP A 17 -24.19 -8.14 -11.24
N LYS A 18 -24.66 -9.28 -10.73
CA LYS A 18 -25.13 -9.36 -9.33
C LYS A 18 -23.96 -9.27 -8.34
N ASN A 19 -22.81 -9.84 -8.69
CA ASN A 19 -21.52 -9.64 -8.07
C ASN A 19 -20.45 -9.74 -9.16
N SER A 20 -19.30 -9.09 -8.99
CA SER A 20 -18.18 -9.14 -9.95
C SER A 20 -17.54 -10.52 -10.09
N ALA A 21 -17.98 -11.51 -9.28
CA ALA A 21 -17.38 -12.83 -9.24
C ALA A 21 -17.63 -13.63 -10.51
N TYR A 22 -18.83 -13.58 -11.11
CA TYR A 22 -19.09 -14.33 -12.35
C TYR A 22 -18.22 -13.83 -13.51
N PHE A 23 -18.12 -12.51 -13.66
CA PHE A 23 -17.24 -11.91 -14.67
C PHE A 23 -15.76 -12.24 -14.43
N THR A 24 -15.24 -12.03 -13.22
CA THR A 24 -13.81 -12.19 -12.95
C THR A 24 -13.35 -13.64 -12.77
N GLN A 25 -14.22 -14.53 -12.28
CA GLN A 25 -13.88 -15.91 -11.95
C GLN A 25 -14.27 -16.91 -13.02
N THR A 26 -15.17 -16.54 -13.95
CA THR A 26 -15.60 -17.39 -15.06
C THR A 26 -15.24 -16.73 -16.38
N LEU A 27 -15.97 -15.69 -16.80
CA LEU A 27 -15.85 -15.12 -18.16
C LEU A 27 -14.44 -14.63 -18.50
N LEU A 28 -13.79 -13.94 -17.56
CA LEU A 28 -12.43 -13.44 -17.75
C LEU A 28 -11.40 -14.57 -17.84
N LYS A 29 -11.58 -15.65 -17.07
CA LYS A 29 -10.67 -16.80 -17.13
C LYS A 29 -10.85 -17.55 -18.44
N ASP A 30 -12.10 -17.83 -18.81
CA ASP A 30 -12.46 -18.47 -20.07
C ASP A 30 -11.86 -17.67 -21.25
N TYR A 31 -12.00 -16.34 -21.24
CA TYR A 31 -11.41 -15.48 -22.25
C TYR A 31 -9.87 -15.54 -22.30
N VAL A 32 -9.21 -15.52 -21.14
CA VAL A 32 -7.74 -15.61 -21.10
C VAL A 32 -7.26 -16.98 -21.60
N GLU A 33 -7.97 -18.06 -21.27
CA GLU A 33 -7.67 -19.41 -21.74
C GLU A 33 -7.88 -19.56 -23.25
N ASP A 34 -9.00 -19.05 -23.77
CA ASP A 34 -9.38 -19.19 -25.18
C ASP A 34 -8.54 -18.31 -26.12
N PHE A 35 -8.14 -17.12 -25.65
CA PHE A 35 -7.55 -16.09 -26.53
C PHE A 35 -6.10 -15.72 -26.20
N ALA A 36 -5.55 -16.14 -25.06
CA ALA A 36 -4.18 -15.86 -24.64
C ALA A 36 -3.73 -14.40 -24.91
N PRO A 37 -4.45 -13.42 -24.34
CA PRO A 37 -4.19 -12.01 -24.63
C PRO A 37 -2.76 -11.57 -24.27
N ASP A 38 -2.27 -10.55 -24.97
CA ASP A 38 -0.93 -9.97 -24.79
C ASP A 38 -0.83 -8.97 -23.61
N TRP A 39 -1.96 -8.64 -22.99
CA TRP A 39 -2.03 -7.79 -21.81
C TRP A 39 -1.91 -8.60 -20.50
N ARG A 40 -1.31 -7.97 -19.49
CA ARG A 40 -1.02 -8.63 -18.21
C ARG A 40 -2.23 -8.58 -17.28
N LEU A 41 -2.58 -9.74 -16.73
CA LEU A 41 -3.57 -9.84 -15.67
C LEU A 41 -2.88 -10.11 -14.32
N VAL A 42 -3.18 -9.27 -13.33
CA VAL A 42 -2.71 -9.46 -11.96
C VAL A 42 -3.83 -10.07 -11.14
N TRP A 43 -3.53 -11.20 -10.49
CA TRP A 43 -4.45 -11.86 -9.56
C TRP A 43 -4.10 -11.50 -8.12
N ASP A 44 -5.13 -11.21 -7.32
CA ASP A 44 -5.01 -11.06 -5.87
C ASP A 44 -4.38 -12.31 -5.24
N ALA A 45 -3.56 -12.10 -4.21
CA ALA A 45 -2.89 -13.18 -3.50
C ALA A 45 -3.88 -14.15 -2.83
N ARG A 46 -3.72 -15.45 -3.09
CA ARG A 46 -4.49 -16.52 -2.43
C ARG A 46 -3.57 -17.52 -1.74
N GLY A 47 -3.22 -17.22 -0.50
CA GLY A 47 -2.29 -18.00 0.31
C GLY A 47 -0.88 -17.43 0.29
N HIS A 48 0.07 -18.20 0.79
CA HIS A 48 1.43 -17.76 1.07
C HIS A 48 2.44 -18.90 0.93
N LEU A 49 3.63 -18.58 0.42
CA LEU A 49 4.82 -19.43 0.45
C LEU A 49 5.76 -18.92 1.55
N ARG A 50 6.30 -19.84 2.34
CA ARG A 50 7.30 -19.54 3.37
C ARG A 50 8.55 -20.39 3.10
N GLU A 51 9.68 -19.73 2.92
CA GLU A 51 10.98 -20.39 2.77
C GLU A 51 11.53 -20.78 4.17
N PRO A 52 12.01 -22.02 4.35
CA PRO A 52 12.71 -22.40 5.57
C PRO A 52 14.08 -21.69 5.64
N HIS A 53 14.58 -21.46 6.87
CA HIS A 53 15.88 -20.86 7.20
C HIS A 53 16.14 -19.41 6.71
N THR A 54 15.41 -18.89 5.71
CA THR A 54 15.56 -17.51 5.24
C THR A 54 14.62 -16.52 5.94
N GLY A 55 13.57 -17.03 6.59
CA GLY A 55 12.50 -16.23 7.19
C GLY A 55 11.61 -15.48 6.18
N ARG A 56 11.80 -15.73 4.87
CA ARG A 56 11.05 -15.07 3.81
C ARG A 56 9.65 -15.67 3.67
N THR A 57 8.65 -14.80 3.60
CA THR A 57 7.26 -15.16 3.29
C THR A 57 6.74 -14.27 2.18
N ILE A 58 6.10 -14.84 1.17
CA ILE A 58 5.45 -14.11 0.08
C ILE A 58 3.98 -14.50 -0.03
N GLY A 59 3.13 -13.59 -0.50
CA GLY A 59 1.77 -13.91 -0.94
C GLY A 59 1.79 -14.62 -2.29
N LEU A 60 0.78 -15.46 -2.54
CA LEU A 60 0.59 -16.15 -3.82
C LEU A 60 -0.30 -15.33 -4.76
N GLY A 61 0.11 -14.09 -5.05
CA GLY A 61 -0.48 -13.22 -6.07
C GLY A 61 0.41 -13.13 -7.31
N GLY A 62 -0.16 -12.74 -8.44
CA GLY A 62 0.54 -12.78 -9.74
C GLY A 62 1.85 -11.98 -9.74
N LEU A 63 1.83 -10.76 -9.19
CA LEU A 63 3.00 -9.89 -9.12
C LEU A 63 4.03 -10.35 -8.09
N GLU A 64 3.60 -10.81 -6.90
CA GLU A 64 4.54 -11.26 -5.86
C GLU A 64 5.30 -12.51 -6.28
N VAL A 65 4.59 -13.47 -6.92
CA VAL A 65 5.20 -14.69 -7.43
C VAL A 65 6.19 -14.38 -8.55
N MET A 66 5.83 -13.51 -9.50
CA MET A 66 6.73 -13.09 -10.58
C MET A 66 8.03 -12.48 -10.03
N LYS A 67 7.91 -11.47 -9.15
CA LYS A 67 9.07 -10.82 -8.52
C LYS A 67 9.91 -11.80 -7.72
N TYR A 68 9.28 -12.77 -7.06
CA TYR A 68 9.97 -13.79 -6.29
C TYR A 68 10.82 -14.70 -7.20
N VAL A 69 10.23 -15.25 -8.25
CA VAL A 69 10.92 -16.12 -9.21
C VAL A 69 12.05 -15.37 -9.92
N GLU A 70 11.81 -14.12 -10.34
CA GLU A 70 12.85 -13.27 -10.93
C GLU A 70 14.00 -12.97 -9.95
N SER A 71 13.73 -12.97 -8.64
CA SER A 71 14.75 -12.75 -7.61
C SER A 71 15.60 -13.97 -7.26
N TRP A 72 15.34 -15.13 -7.86
CA TRP A 72 16.10 -16.35 -7.56
C TRP A 72 17.57 -16.20 -7.95
N THR A 73 18.44 -16.55 -7.02
CA THR A 73 19.89 -16.53 -7.24
C THR A 73 20.40 -17.79 -7.94
N ASN A 74 19.56 -18.82 -8.05
CA ASN A 74 19.90 -20.14 -8.59
C ASN A 74 21.14 -20.75 -7.90
N GLY A 75 21.19 -20.67 -6.56
CA GLY A 75 22.27 -21.22 -5.74
C GLY A 75 23.57 -20.42 -5.77
N LYS A 76 23.62 -19.29 -6.48
CA LYS A 76 24.81 -18.42 -6.52
C LYS A 76 24.83 -17.52 -5.27
N PHE A 77 25.95 -17.51 -4.57
CA PHE A 77 26.21 -16.61 -3.44
C PHE A 77 27.63 -16.04 -3.53
N GLU A 78 27.85 -14.89 -2.88
CA GLU A 78 29.18 -14.27 -2.78
C GLU A 78 29.93 -14.87 -1.58
N ALA A 79 31.00 -15.63 -1.83
CA ALA A 79 31.85 -16.19 -0.78
C ALA A 79 32.58 -15.10 0.04
N THR A 80 32.71 -13.90 -0.52
CA THR A 80 33.22 -12.72 0.20
C THR A 80 32.04 -11.77 0.43
N PRO A 81 31.53 -11.65 1.67
CA PRO A 81 30.34 -10.86 1.92
C PRO A 81 30.62 -9.37 1.70
N LYS A 82 29.70 -8.70 1.00
CA LYS A 82 29.59 -7.24 1.03
C LYS A 82 29.15 -6.78 2.42
N SER A 83 29.37 -5.51 2.74
CA SER A 83 28.97 -4.92 4.02
C SER A 83 27.54 -5.31 4.40
N THR A 84 27.38 -5.98 5.54
CA THR A 84 26.09 -6.37 6.13
C THR A 84 25.27 -5.16 6.60
N ILE A 85 25.92 -3.99 6.72
CA ILE A 85 25.26 -2.74 7.07
C ILE A 85 24.40 -2.26 5.89
N PRO A 86 23.07 -2.21 6.02
CA PRO A 86 22.18 -1.80 4.94
C PRO A 86 22.49 -0.36 4.48
N ALA A 87 22.38 -0.10 3.18
CA ALA A 87 22.59 1.25 2.65
C ALA A 87 21.48 2.21 3.11
N LYS A 88 20.22 1.75 3.05
CA LYS A 88 19.07 2.49 3.58
C LYS A 88 19.09 2.44 5.10
N LEU A 89 18.82 3.56 5.76
CA LEU A 89 18.49 3.56 7.18
C LEU A 89 17.29 2.63 7.40
N GLN A 90 17.24 1.91 8.52
CA GLN A 90 16.11 1.05 8.88
C GLN A 90 15.39 1.68 10.08
N THR A 91 14.49 2.62 9.81
CA THR A 91 13.60 3.21 10.81
C THR A 91 12.16 2.86 10.46
N LYS A 92 11.29 2.79 11.47
CA LYS A 92 9.86 2.51 11.31
C LYS A 92 9.05 3.63 11.95
N GLY A 93 7.86 3.89 11.41
CA GLY A 93 7.03 5.02 11.82
C GLY A 93 7.40 6.32 11.08
N PRO A 94 6.80 7.45 11.47
CA PRO A 94 6.85 8.71 10.71
C PRO A 94 8.23 9.38 10.69
N HIS A 95 8.99 9.28 11.78
CA HIS A 95 10.26 9.99 11.91
C HIS A 95 11.26 9.56 10.84
N LEU A 96 11.79 10.54 10.11
CA LEU A 96 12.73 10.38 8.99
C LEU A 96 12.14 9.62 7.78
N ARG A 97 10.81 9.51 7.66
CA ARG A 97 10.17 8.68 6.62
C ARG A 97 9.09 9.37 5.82
N PHE A 98 8.12 9.98 6.50
CA PHE A 98 6.98 10.59 5.85
C PHE A 98 6.46 11.77 6.66
N GLY A 99 5.95 12.79 5.98
CA GLY A 99 5.45 14.03 6.58
C GLY A 99 3.91 14.11 6.59
N ALA A 100 3.26 13.23 5.84
CA ALA A 100 1.82 13.17 5.70
C ALA A 100 1.33 11.72 5.66
N ALA A 101 0.05 11.55 5.98
CA ALA A 101 -0.66 10.29 5.82
C ALA A 101 -2.01 10.52 5.13
N LEU A 102 -2.26 9.80 4.03
CA LEU A 102 -3.49 9.85 3.27
C LEU A 102 -4.41 8.67 3.66
N PHE A 103 -5.61 9.02 4.11
CA PHE A 103 -6.71 8.08 4.22
C PHE A 103 -7.52 8.06 2.93
N ILE A 104 -7.68 6.87 2.34
CA ILE A 104 -8.54 6.62 1.17
C ILE A 104 -9.31 5.33 1.38
N GLU A 105 -10.53 5.21 0.85
CA GLU A 105 -11.28 3.95 0.95
C GLU A 105 -10.61 2.82 0.16
N LYS A 106 -10.58 1.62 0.75
CA LYS A 106 -9.64 0.53 0.40
C LYS A 106 -9.84 -0.13 -0.97
N GLU A 107 -10.95 0.07 -1.66
CA GLU A 107 -11.24 -0.72 -2.87
C GLU A 107 -10.85 0.03 -4.15
N GLY A 108 -9.58 -0.11 -4.57
CA GLY A 108 -9.20 0.10 -5.98
C GLY A 108 -7.94 0.92 -6.28
N PHE A 109 -7.39 1.65 -5.30
CA PHE A 109 -6.34 2.64 -5.59
C PHE A 109 -4.91 2.20 -5.28
N ASP A 110 -4.71 1.17 -4.45
CA ASP A 110 -3.38 0.78 -3.96
C ASP A 110 -2.36 0.51 -5.09
N GLU A 111 -2.77 -0.16 -6.17
CA GLU A 111 -1.88 -0.43 -7.32
C GLU A 111 -1.59 0.85 -8.13
N ILE A 112 -2.61 1.67 -8.38
CA ILE A 112 -2.47 2.92 -9.15
C ILE A 112 -1.52 3.89 -8.44
N LEU A 113 -1.69 4.06 -7.12
CA LEU A 113 -0.86 4.96 -6.32
C LEU A 113 0.59 4.47 -6.23
N ARG A 114 0.78 3.15 -6.15
CA ARG A 114 2.10 2.52 -6.11
C ARG A 114 2.82 2.59 -7.46
N ASP A 115 2.13 2.31 -8.56
CA ASP A 115 2.71 2.37 -9.90
C ASP A 115 3.08 3.81 -10.29
N ALA A 116 2.30 4.80 -9.84
CA ALA A 116 2.64 6.21 -9.96
C ALA A 116 3.77 6.66 -9.00
N GLY A 117 4.20 5.80 -8.06
CA GLY A 117 5.21 6.12 -7.05
C GLY A 117 4.82 7.31 -6.17
N LEU A 118 3.52 7.53 -5.93
CA LEU A 118 3.05 8.72 -5.20
C LEU A 118 3.53 8.71 -3.74
N GLU A 119 3.52 7.53 -3.10
CA GLU A 119 4.04 7.29 -1.75
C GLU A 119 5.50 7.74 -1.65
N GLU A 120 6.34 7.31 -2.59
CA GLU A 120 7.75 7.66 -2.64
C GLU A 120 8.00 9.08 -3.10
N ARG A 121 7.17 9.71 -3.94
CA ARG A 121 7.43 11.08 -4.42
C ARG A 121 7.13 12.12 -3.35
N TYR A 122 6.10 11.88 -2.54
CA TYR A 122 5.65 12.82 -1.51
C TYR A 122 6.07 12.45 -0.09
N ASP A 123 6.76 11.32 0.10
CA ASP A 123 7.00 10.73 1.42
C ASP A 123 5.68 10.68 2.20
N LEU A 124 4.72 9.96 1.63
CA LEU A 124 3.32 9.89 2.04
C LEU A 124 2.99 8.48 2.51
N ALA A 125 2.49 8.34 3.73
CA ALA A 125 1.93 7.07 4.20
C ALA A 125 0.48 6.91 3.73
N ILE A 126 0.11 5.76 3.17
CA ILE A 126 -1.29 5.47 2.81
C ILE A 126 -1.88 4.50 3.83
N PHE A 127 -3.12 4.76 4.24
CA PHE A 127 -3.89 3.86 5.09
C PHE A 127 -5.36 3.88 4.70
N SER A 128 -6.06 2.77 4.88
CA SER A 128 -7.41 2.61 4.36
C SER A 128 -8.27 1.70 5.25
N SER A 129 -9.59 1.86 5.15
CA SER A 129 -10.57 0.89 5.65
C SER A 129 -11.65 0.66 4.59
N LYS A 130 -12.39 -0.44 4.69
CA LYS A 130 -13.61 -0.64 3.91
C LYS A 130 -14.77 0.07 4.62
N GLY A 131 -15.44 0.99 3.94
CA GLY A 131 -16.48 1.82 4.53
C GLY A 131 -15.96 2.73 5.65
N LEU A 132 -16.83 2.97 6.65
CA LEU A 132 -16.59 3.97 7.69
C LEU A 132 -15.35 3.67 8.55
N PRO A 133 -14.57 4.71 8.94
CA PRO A 133 -13.43 4.55 9.82
C PRO A 133 -13.79 3.87 11.15
N ILE A 134 -13.04 2.83 11.49
CA ILE A 134 -13.15 2.08 12.74
C ILE A 134 -12.10 2.51 13.75
N LYS A 135 -12.20 2.06 15.01
CA LYS A 135 -11.24 2.39 16.08
C LYS A 135 -9.77 2.22 15.65
N ALA A 136 -9.44 1.15 14.94
CA ALA A 136 -8.08 0.86 14.48
C ALA A 136 -7.51 1.96 13.56
N VAL A 137 -8.35 2.62 12.76
CA VAL A 137 -7.94 3.77 11.92
C VAL A 137 -7.43 4.92 12.80
N PHE A 138 -8.11 5.18 13.92
CA PHE A 138 -7.71 6.22 14.87
C PHE A 138 -6.52 5.80 15.74
N ASP A 139 -6.37 4.49 16.02
CA ASP A 139 -5.19 3.95 16.73
C ASP A 139 -3.90 4.18 15.93
N VAL A 140 -4.00 4.37 14.61
CA VAL A 140 -2.88 4.80 13.75
C VAL A 140 -2.86 6.31 13.56
N ALA A 141 -3.98 6.92 13.15
CA ALA A 141 -4.01 8.33 12.76
C ALA A 141 -3.67 9.30 13.92
N ARG A 142 -4.06 8.97 15.15
CA ARG A 142 -3.81 9.86 16.31
C ARG A 142 -2.33 9.90 16.71
N PRO A 143 -1.62 8.77 16.89
CA PRO A 143 -0.17 8.80 17.08
C PRO A 143 0.57 9.53 15.96
N LEU A 144 0.19 9.30 14.70
CA LEU A 144 0.79 10.04 13.57
C LEU A 144 0.60 11.54 13.71
N HIS A 145 -0.63 11.98 13.99
CA HIS A 145 -0.92 13.40 14.20
C HIS A 145 -0.11 14.00 15.37
N HIS A 146 0.03 13.29 16.49
CA HIS A 146 0.87 13.74 17.62
C HIS A 146 2.36 13.86 17.25
N CYS A 147 2.84 13.08 16.28
CA CYS A 147 4.17 13.22 15.71
C CYS A 147 4.29 14.39 14.71
N GLY A 148 3.24 15.21 14.54
CA GLY A 148 3.23 16.33 13.61
C GLY A 148 2.84 15.98 12.17
N ILE A 149 2.36 14.76 11.94
CA ILE A 149 1.98 14.29 10.60
C ILE A 149 0.62 14.87 10.19
N LYS A 150 0.56 15.39 8.97
CA LYS A 150 -0.69 15.84 8.35
C LYS A 150 -1.56 14.64 8.01
N ILE A 151 -2.79 14.59 8.49
CA ILE A 151 -3.76 13.54 8.16
C ILE A 151 -4.68 14.06 7.06
N LEU A 152 -4.56 13.53 5.86
CA LEU A 152 -5.40 13.87 4.72
C LEU A 152 -6.49 12.81 4.52
N VAL A 153 -7.67 13.22 4.05
CA VAL A 153 -8.78 12.30 3.76
C VAL A 153 -9.26 12.56 2.33
N ALA A 154 -9.12 11.57 1.45
CA ALA A 154 -9.74 11.53 0.14
C ALA A 154 -10.98 10.65 0.18
N HIS A 155 -12.06 11.09 -0.47
CA HIS A 155 -13.32 10.37 -0.52
C HIS A 155 -14.12 10.74 -1.78
N ASP A 156 -15.06 9.86 -2.14
CA ASP A 156 -16.03 10.08 -3.22
C ASP A 156 -16.95 11.26 -2.95
N PHE A 157 -17.50 11.86 -4.01
CA PHE A 157 -18.54 12.86 -3.91
C PHE A 157 -19.90 12.20 -3.70
N ASP A 158 -20.13 11.69 -2.49
CA ASP A 158 -21.37 11.06 -2.08
C ASP A 158 -21.65 11.20 -0.57
N LEU A 159 -22.82 10.75 -0.13
CA LEU A 159 -23.22 10.78 1.28
C LEU A 159 -22.24 10.03 2.21
N ALA A 160 -21.64 8.93 1.73
CA ALA A 160 -20.76 8.09 2.52
C ALA A 160 -19.38 8.75 2.70
N GLY A 161 -18.81 9.35 1.66
CA GLY A 161 -17.56 10.09 1.66
C GLY A 161 -17.60 11.28 2.62
N PHE A 162 -18.64 12.12 2.52
CA PHE A 162 -18.85 13.20 3.50
C PHE A 162 -18.97 12.66 4.94
N LYS A 163 -19.61 11.50 5.11
CA LYS A 163 -19.72 10.85 6.42
C LYS A 163 -18.38 10.28 6.90
N ILE A 164 -17.53 9.77 6.03
CA ILE A 164 -16.16 9.33 6.34
C ILE A 164 -15.35 10.51 6.87
N ALA A 165 -15.30 11.63 6.15
CA ALA A 165 -14.56 12.82 6.57
C ALA A 165 -15.05 13.35 7.93
N ARG A 166 -16.37 13.41 8.13
CA ARG A 166 -16.95 13.73 9.43
C ARG A 166 -16.52 12.74 10.53
N THR A 167 -16.53 11.45 10.23
CA THR A 167 -16.19 10.41 11.21
C THR A 167 -14.72 10.49 11.59
N MET A 168 -13.82 10.75 10.65
CA MET A 168 -12.41 11.04 10.93
C MET A 168 -12.24 12.28 11.85
N ARG A 169 -13.00 13.34 11.61
CA ARG A 169 -12.99 14.57 12.44
C ARG A 169 -13.53 14.36 13.86
N GLN A 170 -14.66 13.66 13.99
CA GLN A 170 -15.39 13.57 15.26
C GLN A 170 -15.05 12.32 16.07
N GLY A 171 -14.58 11.26 15.41
CA GLY A 171 -14.36 9.95 15.98
C GLY A 171 -15.60 9.07 15.95
N THR A 172 -15.55 8.01 16.73
CA THR A 172 -16.61 7.02 16.89
C THR A 172 -17.03 6.94 18.36
N ARG A 173 -17.96 6.05 18.69
CA ARG A 173 -18.31 5.78 20.11
C ARG A 173 -17.10 5.36 20.95
N LEU A 174 -16.08 4.74 20.35
CA LEU A 174 -14.96 4.13 21.06
C LEU A 174 -13.69 4.97 21.07
N THR A 175 -13.63 6.06 20.30
CA THR A 175 -12.43 6.90 20.19
C THR A 175 -12.79 8.28 19.66
N SER A 176 -12.08 9.31 20.11
CA SER A 176 -12.20 10.66 19.55
C SER A 176 -11.57 10.74 18.17
N GLY A 177 -12.01 11.71 17.38
CA GLY A 177 -11.45 11.99 16.07
C GLY A 177 -10.04 12.59 16.12
N VAL A 178 -9.56 12.94 14.93
CA VAL A 178 -8.27 13.61 14.71
C VAL A 178 -8.50 14.81 13.79
N PRO A 179 -7.75 15.92 13.95
CA PRO A 179 -7.73 16.97 12.94
C PRO A 179 -7.34 16.40 11.58
N ILE A 180 -8.13 16.69 10.56
CA ILE A 180 -7.86 16.26 9.18
C ILE A 180 -7.80 17.45 8.24
N ILE A 181 -7.12 17.24 7.13
CA ILE A 181 -7.22 18.02 5.90
C ILE A 181 -8.14 17.23 4.97
N ASP A 182 -9.33 17.77 4.73
CA ASP A 182 -10.33 17.16 3.86
C ASP A 182 -10.01 17.50 2.40
N ILE A 183 -9.54 16.51 1.65
CA ILE A 183 -9.17 16.64 0.24
C ILE A 183 -10.09 15.82 -0.66
N GLY A 184 -11.23 15.33 -0.15
CA GLY A 184 -12.19 14.58 -0.95
C GLY A 184 -12.73 15.38 -2.13
N LEU A 185 -13.36 14.70 -3.08
CA LEU A 185 -14.00 15.37 -4.21
C LEU A 185 -14.96 16.44 -3.69
N ARG A 186 -14.90 17.63 -4.29
CA ARG A 186 -15.83 18.75 -4.05
C ARG A 186 -16.50 19.13 -5.36
N LEU A 187 -17.51 20.00 -5.30
CA LEU A 187 -18.27 20.41 -6.49
C LEU A 187 -17.38 20.87 -7.68
N PRO A 188 -16.28 21.64 -7.48
CA PRO A 188 -15.39 22.02 -8.59
C PRO A 188 -14.55 20.85 -9.14
N ASP A 189 -14.32 19.81 -8.34
CA ASP A 189 -13.50 18.66 -8.76
C ASP A 189 -14.30 17.64 -9.59
N ILE A 190 -15.64 17.71 -9.59
CA ILE A 190 -16.50 16.76 -10.32
C ILE A 190 -16.96 17.28 -11.69
N GLU A 191 -16.58 18.50 -12.06
CA GLU A 191 -16.94 19.07 -13.35
C GLU A 191 -16.32 18.24 -14.49
N GLY A 192 -17.16 17.71 -15.38
CA GLY A 192 -16.73 16.88 -16.51
C GLY A 192 -16.54 15.39 -16.19
N LEU A 193 -16.72 14.96 -14.93
CA LEU A 193 -16.71 13.55 -14.56
C LEU A 193 -18.10 12.92 -14.74
N ASP A 194 -18.11 11.62 -15.07
CA ASP A 194 -19.34 10.84 -15.16
C ASP A 194 -19.98 10.70 -13.77
N SER A 195 -21.25 11.08 -13.66
CA SER A 195 -22.06 10.90 -12.45
C SER A 195 -22.95 9.67 -12.54
N GLU A 196 -23.22 9.04 -11.39
CA GLU A 196 -24.13 7.91 -11.28
C GLU A 196 -25.37 8.28 -10.44
N PRO A 197 -26.57 7.82 -10.80
CA PRO A 197 -27.76 8.04 -9.98
C PRO A 197 -27.66 7.26 -8.65
N VAL A 198 -28.15 7.86 -7.57
CA VAL A 198 -28.19 7.26 -6.24
C VAL A 198 -29.55 7.44 -5.56
N ASP A 199 -30.06 6.36 -4.99
CA ASP A 199 -31.30 6.34 -4.21
C ASP A 199 -31.01 6.18 -2.71
N TYR A 200 -31.65 7.01 -1.90
CA TYR A 200 -31.62 6.95 -0.44
C TYR A 200 -32.95 6.41 0.10
N SER A 201 -32.91 5.17 0.59
CA SER A 201 -34.05 4.48 1.19
C SER A 201 -34.35 4.95 2.63
N GLN A 202 -34.52 6.26 2.81
CA GLN A 202 -34.85 6.87 4.10
C GLN A 202 -35.94 7.93 3.99
N GLN A 203 -36.78 8.06 5.02
CA GLN A 203 -37.83 9.08 5.06
C GLN A 203 -37.27 10.49 5.33
N LYS A 204 -36.18 10.58 6.10
CA LYS A 204 -35.58 11.86 6.47
C LYS A 204 -34.74 12.39 5.31
N ASP A 205 -34.91 13.68 5.01
CA ASP A 205 -34.07 14.40 4.07
C ASP A 205 -32.57 14.24 4.43
N PRO A 206 -31.72 13.74 3.51
CA PRO A 206 -30.28 13.65 3.73
C PRO A 206 -29.57 15.01 3.78
N ARG A 207 -30.10 16.06 3.14
CA ARG A 207 -29.42 17.37 2.99
C ARG A 207 -29.01 18.00 4.32
N PRO A 208 -29.87 18.06 5.36
CA PRO A 208 -29.45 18.54 6.68
C PRO A 208 -28.29 17.73 7.29
N TYR A 209 -28.18 16.43 7.00
CA TYR A 209 -27.07 15.63 7.50
C TYR A 209 -25.78 15.89 6.72
N LEU A 210 -25.85 15.97 5.39
CA LEU A 210 -24.74 16.36 4.50
C LEU A 210 -24.11 17.69 4.94
N ARG A 211 -24.94 18.70 5.22
CA ARG A 211 -24.46 19.99 5.74
C ARG A 211 -23.74 19.86 7.07
N ARG A 212 -24.22 19.01 7.98
CA ARG A 212 -23.50 18.71 9.23
C ARG A 212 -22.20 17.92 9.01
N CYS A 213 -22.01 17.30 7.85
CA CYS A 213 -20.77 16.65 7.46
C CYS A 213 -19.77 17.62 6.78
N GLY A 214 -20.24 18.80 6.34
CA GLY A 214 -19.41 19.83 5.71
C GLY A 214 -19.71 20.08 4.24
N ALA A 215 -20.80 19.52 3.70
CA ALA A 215 -21.29 19.86 2.37
C ALA A 215 -21.90 21.27 2.36
N THR A 216 -21.68 22.00 1.28
CA THR A 216 -22.37 23.26 0.95
C THR A 216 -23.83 23.01 0.56
N GLU A 217 -24.61 24.08 0.38
CA GLU A 217 -26.00 23.97 -0.08
C GLU A 217 -26.07 23.40 -1.50
N GLU A 218 -25.16 23.84 -2.37
CA GLU A 218 -25.05 23.41 -3.76
C GLU A 218 -24.65 21.93 -3.85
N GLU A 219 -23.67 21.51 -3.05
CA GLU A 219 -23.25 20.10 -2.98
C GLU A 219 -24.39 19.21 -2.45
N ALA A 220 -25.12 19.68 -1.42
CA ALA A 220 -26.26 18.93 -0.90
C ALA A 220 -27.42 18.85 -1.90
N ALA A 221 -27.64 19.89 -2.72
CA ALA A 221 -28.66 19.89 -3.76
C ALA A 221 -28.29 18.98 -4.95
N PHE A 222 -27.00 18.89 -5.30
CA PHE A 222 -26.52 17.93 -6.31
C PHE A 222 -26.74 16.49 -5.85
N LEU A 223 -26.33 16.18 -4.61
CA LEU A 223 -26.45 14.84 -4.05
C LEU A 223 -27.91 14.43 -3.79
N VAL A 224 -28.81 15.41 -3.59
CA VAL A 224 -30.23 15.16 -3.27
C VAL A 224 -31.11 16.13 -4.07
N GLN A 225 -31.47 15.70 -5.28
CA GLN A 225 -32.23 16.50 -6.23
C GLN A 225 -33.73 16.38 -6.00
N THR A 226 -34.21 15.18 -5.69
CA THR A 226 -35.64 14.88 -5.51
C THR A 226 -35.87 14.02 -4.28
N GLY A 227 -37.10 14.02 -3.77
CA GLY A 227 -37.50 13.07 -2.74
C GLY A 227 -38.88 13.31 -2.17
N ASP A 228 -39.43 12.25 -1.59
CA ASP A 228 -40.74 12.20 -0.96
C ASP A 228 -40.71 11.33 0.31
N ARG A 229 -41.89 10.89 0.78
CA ARG A 229 -41.99 10.03 1.98
C ARG A 229 -41.45 8.60 1.77
N ARG A 230 -41.19 8.19 0.53
CA ARG A 230 -40.70 6.85 0.16
C ARG A 230 -39.19 6.79 -0.01
N GLY A 231 -38.55 7.92 -0.32
CA GLY A 231 -37.10 8.02 -0.45
C GLY A 231 -36.65 9.33 -1.08
N TRP A 232 -35.33 9.46 -1.24
CA TRP A 232 -34.70 10.60 -1.89
C TRP A 232 -33.78 10.11 -3.00
N ALA A 233 -33.56 10.91 -4.03
CA ALA A 233 -32.68 10.57 -5.13
C ALA A 233 -31.85 11.77 -5.58
N GLY A 234 -30.69 11.50 -6.15
CA GLY A 234 -29.79 12.48 -6.74
C GLY A 234 -28.67 11.77 -7.47
N ASP A 235 -27.53 12.44 -7.60
CA ASP A 235 -26.36 11.89 -8.28
C ASP A 235 -25.16 11.81 -7.33
N ARG A 236 -24.25 10.87 -7.58
CA ARG A 236 -22.96 10.68 -6.90
C ARG A 236 -21.84 10.69 -7.94
N VAL A 237 -20.63 11.05 -7.52
CA VAL A 237 -19.43 10.90 -8.35
C VAL A 237 -18.36 10.17 -7.55
N GLU A 238 -17.89 9.03 -8.07
CA GLU A 238 -16.82 8.26 -7.44
C GLU A 238 -15.45 8.80 -7.86
N LEU A 239 -14.43 8.63 -7.02
CA LEU A 239 -13.03 8.84 -7.41
C LEU A 239 -12.65 7.97 -8.62
N ASN A 240 -13.29 6.81 -8.78
CA ASN A 240 -13.12 5.92 -9.93
C ASN A 240 -13.72 6.46 -11.24
N ALA A 241 -14.44 7.59 -11.22
CA ALA A 241 -14.87 8.27 -12.43
C ALA A 241 -13.70 8.93 -13.17
N MET A 242 -12.58 9.20 -12.48
CA MET A 242 -11.32 9.66 -13.08
C MET A 242 -10.55 8.50 -13.72
N THR A 243 -9.85 8.78 -14.81
CA THR A 243 -8.76 7.90 -15.28
C THR A 243 -7.62 7.85 -14.26
N SER A 244 -6.74 6.85 -14.36
CA SER A 244 -5.56 6.75 -13.49
C SER A 244 -4.66 8.00 -13.55
N GLU A 245 -4.52 8.62 -14.72
CA GLU A 245 -3.72 9.84 -14.88
C GLU A 245 -4.40 11.03 -14.20
N GLU A 246 -5.69 11.24 -14.46
CA GLU A 246 -6.47 12.33 -13.83
C GLU A 246 -6.50 12.22 -12.31
N LEU A 247 -6.62 11.01 -11.76
CA LEU A 247 -6.60 10.77 -10.32
C LEU A 247 -5.25 11.18 -9.70
N ILE A 248 -4.14 10.82 -10.34
CA ILE A 248 -2.81 11.14 -9.86
C ILE A 248 -2.58 12.65 -9.93
N ASP A 249 -2.89 13.29 -11.06
CA ASP A 249 -2.76 14.75 -11.23
C ASP A 249 -3.62 15.51 -10.21
N TRP A 250 -4.85 15.03 -9.97
CA TRP A 250 -5.73 15.58 -8.96
C TRP A 250 -5.17 15.45 -7.54
N LEU A 251 -4.66 14.27 -7.17
CA LEU A 251 -4.04 14.04 -5.87
C LEU A 251 -2.79 14.90 -5.67
N GLU A 252 -1.91 14.99 -6.67
CA GLU A 252 -0.71 15.83 -6.62
C GLU A 252 -1.04 17.28 -6.37
N ARG A 253 -1.99 17.83 -7.13
CA ARG A 253 -2.46 19.21 -6.92
C ARG A 253 -2.95 19.43 -5.49
N LYS A 254 -3.78 18.52 -4.95
CA LYS A 254 -4.28 18.62 -3.57
C LYS A 254 -3.15 18.51 -2.53
N LEU A 255 -2.18 17.63 -2.76
CA LEU A 255 -1.01 17.45 -1.89
C LEU A 255 -0.16 18.72 -1.87
N ASP A 256 0.12 19.29 -3.04
CA ASP A 256 0.88 20.53 -3.21
C ASP A 256 0.17 21.74 -2.58
N GLU A 257 -1.14 21.89 -2.81
CA GLU A 257 -1.98 22.93 -2.19
C GLU A 257 -1.88 22.91 -0.65
N HIS A 258 -1.66 21.73 -0.06
CA HIS A 258 -1.50 21.54 1.38
C HIS A 258 -0.05 21.43 1.85
N GLY A 259 0.92 21.69 0.97
CA GLY A 259 2.35 21.67 1.27
C GLY A 259 2.81 20.31 1.79
N VAL A 260 2.29 19.23 1.22
CA VAL A 260 2.82 17.88 1.42
C VAL A 260 3.98 17.69 0.46
N GLY A 261 5.08 17.12 0.93
CA GLY A 261 6.24 16.87 0.11
C GLY A 261 7.32 16.12 0.88
N LYS A 262 8.47 15.98 0.24
CA LYS A 262 9.62 15.25 0.76
C LYS A 262 10.04 15.68 2.16
N VAL A 263 10.29 14.69 3.01
CA VAL A 263 10.85 14.90 4.33
C VAL A 263 12.35 15.08 4.19
N ILE A 264 12.82 16.26 4.61
CA ILE A 264 14.25 16.54 4.74
C ILE A 264 14.56 16.60 6.24
N PRO A 265 15.31 15.62 6.78
CA PRO A 265 15.77 15.62 8.16
C PRO A 265 16.62 16.86 8.49
N ASP A 266 16.76 17.15 9.76
CA ASP A 266 17.59 18.26 10.19
C ASP A 266 19.09 18.00 9.99
N ARG A 267 19.92 19.03 10.23
CA ARG A 267 21.37 18.94 10.04
C ARG A 267 22.02 17.88 10.93
N GLU A 268 21.53 17.67 12.14
CA GLU A 268 22.08 16.68 13.07
C GLU A 268 21.82 15.27 12.57
N GLU A 269 20.58 14.99 12.17
CA GLU A 269 20.14 13.71 11.62
C GLU A 269 20.88 13.37 10.31
N LEU A 270 21.01 14.36 9.41
CA LEU A 270 21.80 14.22 8.19
C LEU A 270 23.28 13.97 8.48
N SER A 271 23.86 14.64 9.49
CA SER A 271 25.26 14.43 9.89
C SER A 271 25.49 13.00 10.39
N ARG A 272 24.56 12.47 11.20
CA ARG A 272 24.61 11.09 11.68
C ARG A 272 24.45 10.09 10.53
N ALA A 273 23.52 10.35 9.60
CA ALA A 273 23.34 9.52 8.41
C ALA A 273 24.59 9.51 7.52
N TYR A 274 25.23 10.67 7.34
CA TYR A 274 26.47 10.80 6.57
C TYR A 274 27.63 10.06 7.23
N GLN A 275 27.83 10.21 8.54
CA GLN A 275 28.85 9.46 9.29
C GLN A 275 28.65 7.94 9.16
N ARG A 276 27.40 7.48 9.23
CA ARG A 276 27.07 6.07 9.00
C ARG A 276 27.42 5.62 7.58
N ALA A 277 27.18 6.46 6.57
CA ALA A 277 27.55 6.17 5.19
C ALA A 277 29.08 6.08 5.00
N VAL A 278 29.83 6.98 5.63
CA VAL A 278 31.31 6.93 5.66
C VAL A 278 31.79 5.64 6.33
N PHE A 279 31.26 5.31 7.50
CA PHE A 279 31.60 4.06 8.20
C PHE A 279 31.36 2.82 7.34
N ARG A 280 30.20 2.77 6.66
CA ARG A 280 29.88 1.68 5.72
C ARG A 280 30.91 1.57 4.60
N LYS A 281 31.30 2.69 3.98
CA LYS A 281 32.31 2.73 2.91
C LYS A 281 33.67 2.23 3.39
N GLU A 282 34.09 2.65 4.58
CA GLU A 282 35.36 2.20 5.17
C GLU A 282 35.33 0.72 5.54
N LEU A 283 34.20 0.22 6.06
CA LEU A 283 34.00 -1.20 6.34
C LEU A 283 34.09 -2.05 5.06
N GLU A 284 33.43 -1.63 3.98
CA GLU A 284 33.53 -2.29 2.67
C GLU A 284 34.99 -2.33 2.19
N SER A 285 35.71 -1.21 2.31
CA SER A 285 37.12 -1.12 1.93
C SER A 285 38.03 -2.01 2.79
N ALA A 286 37.74 -2.11 4.09
CA ALA A 286 38.45 -2.98 5.02
C ALA A 286 38.18 -4.46 4.72
N ALA A 287 36.92 -4.84 4.44
CA ALA A 287 36.54 -6.19 4.07
C ALA A 287 37.28 -6.66 2.81
N VAL A 288 37.36 -5.81 1.77
CA VAL A 288 38.14 -6.11 0.56
C VAL A 288 39.63 -6.33 0.88
N LYS A 289 40.22 -5.49 1.74
CA LYS A 289 41.62 -5.64 2.16
C LYS A 289 41.84 -6.93 2.95
N ILE A 290 40.93 -7.30 3.85
CA ILE A 290 40.98 -8.56 4.60
C ILE A 290 40.89 -9.73 3.63
N ALA A 291 39.90 -9.75 2.75
CA ALA A 291 39.72 -10.80 1.75
C ALA A 291 40.96 -10.99 0.87
N SER A 292 41.62 -9.89 0.46
CA SER A 292 42.86 -9.98 -0.34
C SER A 292 44.07 -10.55 0.41
N ARG A 293 44.02 -10.60 1.75
CA ARG A 293 45.10 -11.08 2.62
C ARG A 293 44.81 -12.45 3.23
N LEU A 294 43.56 -12.90 3.21
CA LEU A 294 43.20 -14.20 3.74
C LEU A 294 43.96 -15.27 2.94
N PRO A 295 44.74 -16.13 3.61
CA PRO A 295 45.34 -17.26 2.93
C PRO A 295 44.23 -18.15 2.39
N LYS A 296 44.55 -18.93 1.37
CA LYS A 296 43.64 -20.00 0.94
C LYS A 296 43.48 -20.95 2.12
N VAL A 297 42.26 -21.03 2.65
CA VAL A 297 41.91 -21.97 3.72
C VAL A 297 41.80 -23.36 3.10
N ASP A 298 42.48 -24.34 3.69
CA ASP A 298 42.31 -25.73 3.30
C ASP A 298 40.95 -26.21 3.81
N VAL A 299 40.06 -26.50 2.87
CA VAL A 299 38.73 -27.02 3.19
C VAL A 299 38.87 -28.51 3.50
N PRO A 300 38.39 -29.01 4.65
CA PRO A 300 38.45 -30.42 4.98
C PRO A 300 37.76 -31.28 3.91
N ASP A 301 38.42 -32.35 3.46
CA ASP A 301 37.86 -33.29 2.47
C ASP A 301 36.58 -33.99 2.98
N ASP A 302 36.43 -34.10 4.31
CA ASP A 302 35.28 -34.70 4.99
C ASP A 302 34.20 -33.69 5.41
N LEU A 303 34.29 -32.43 4.97
CA LEU A 303 33.31 -31.38 5.31
C LEU A 303 31.85 -31.81 5.04
N PRO A 304 31.49 -32.47 3.92
CA PRO A 304 30.12 -32.95 3.71
C PRO A 304 29.64 -33.92 4.80
N ASP A 305 30.51 -34.82 5.27
CA ASP A 305 30.18 -35.79 6.31
C ASP A 305 30.07 -35.12 7.70
N ARG A 306 30.85 -34.06 7.93
CA ARG A 306 30.74 -33.23 9.15
C ARG A 306 29.43 -32.45 9.18
N VAL A 307 29.07 -31.80 8.07
CA VAL A 307 27.78 -31.10 7.93
C VAL A 307 26.63 -32.09 8.12
N LYS A 308 26.70 -33.28 7.51
CA LYS A 308 25.66 -34.29 7.68
C LYS A 308 25.50 -34.72 9.15
N ARG A 309 26.60 -35.02 9.84
CA ARG A 309 26.57 -35.36 11.28
C ARG A 309 25.97 -34.25 12.12
N TYR A 310 26.34 -32.99 11.84
CA TYR A 310 25.78 -31.84 12.53
C TYR A 310 24.27 -31.74 12.31
N LEU A 311 23.78 -31.90 11.09
CA LEU A 311 22.34 -31.83 10.77
C LEU A 311 21.55 -33.06 11.29
N ASP A 312 22.19 -34.22 11.42
CA ASP A 312 21.58 -35.39 12.07
C ASP A 312 21.34 -35.13 13.57
N GLU A 313 22.20 -34.33 14.22
CA GLU A 313 22.08 -33.91 15.61
C GLU A 313 21.16 -32.67 15.78
N TYR A 314 21.22 -31.72 14.86
CA TYR A 314 20.49 -30.46 14.83
C TYR A 314 19.65 -30.31 13.55
N PRO A 315 18.54 -31.05 13.41
CA PRO A 315 17.74 -31.12 12.17
C PRO A 315 17.02 -29.81 11.81
N GLU A 316 16.90 -28.86 12.73
CA GLU A 316 16.34 -27.53 12.50
C GLU A 316 17.33 -26.52 11.92
N ALA A 317 18.64 -26.83 11.96
CA ALA A 317 19.68 -25.97 11.42
C ALA A 317 19.74 -26.05 9.90
N SER A 318 20.26 -25.00 9.28
CA SER A 318 20.62 -24.99 7.87
C SER A 318 22.05 -25.51 7.66
N TRP A 319 22.34 -25.97 6.43
CA TRP A 319 23.67 -26.49 6.11
C TRP A 319 24.76 -25.42 6.21
N ASP A 320 24.43 -24.15 5.94
CA ASP A 320 25.36 -23.03 6.01
C ASP A 320 25.61 -22.57 7.45
N GLU A 321 24.62 -22.65 8.34
CA GLU A 321 24.85 -22.55 9.79
C GLU A 321 25.80 -23.66 10.27
N ALA A 322 25.58 -24.91 9.83
CA ALA A 322 26.46 -26.02 10.19
C ALA A 322 27.92 -25.78 9.78
N VAL A 323 28.17 -25.20 8.60
CA VAL A 323 29.53 -24.86 8.15
C VAL A 323 30.20 -23.83 9.08
N VAL A 324 29.46 -22.86 9.60
CA VAL A 324 29.99 -21.84 10.53
C VAL A 324 30.36 -22.47 11.87
N GLU A 325 29.50 -23.33 12.42
CA GLU A 325 29.73 -24.00 13.70
C GLU A 325 30.91 -24.98 13.61
N ILE A 326 31.00 -25.74 12.51
CA ILE A 326 32.11 -26.67 12.25
C ILE A 326 33.46 -25.95 12.21
N LEU A 327 33.50 -24.72 11.67
CA LEU A 327 34.71 -23.90 11.65
C LEU A 327 35.05 -23.36 13.05
N ALA A 328 34.04 -23.00 13.85
CA ALA A 328 34.24 -22.48 15.21
C ALA A 328 34.81 -23.55 16.17
N ASP A 329 34.50 -24.83 15.93
CA ASP A 329 35.03 -25.97 16.71
C ASP A 329 36.49 -26.33 16.37
N GLU A 330 37.09 -25.73 15.32
CA GLU A 330 38.48 -25.98 14.91
C GLU A 330 39.52 -25.07 15.57
N ASP A 331 39.10 -24.01 16.26
CA ASP A 331 39.94 -23.05 17.01
C ASP A 331 40.16 -23.45 18.48
#